data_AF-A0A8S1KFW5-F1
#
_entry.id   AF-A0A8S1KFW5-F1
#
_cell.length_a   1.000
_cell.length_b   1.000
_cell.length_c   1.000
_cell.angle_alpha   90.00
_cell.angle_beta   90.00
_cell.angle_gamma   90.00
#
_symmetry.space_group_name_H-M   'P 1'
#
loop_
_entity.id
_entity.type
_entity.pdbx_description
1 polymer ?
#
loop_
_entity_poly.entity_id
_entity_poly.type
_entity_poly.pdbx_seq_one_letter_code
_entity_poly.pdbx_strand_id
1 'polypeptide(L)'
;MLVVMLLFQFQVLLNAQNNDKSKDEYKFVIFSEFCFDQFFGDEDVSNECISDTISRTISILMVGFAVMNQVPQIYKILKSQSIQGISFNAYYTELYLFSFITAYNLYKQTKFILYGENAIVGLEYCIVLCLFLFYDKILNFHQWLFKAVFFILINIPLYLGFGPQWIFDLTIYINMSLRKLLIQQVDSFRSQIFINKAELQKQKYRIIIIAHIIAKLCRQYSKIIYFVQ
;
A
#
# COMPACT_ATOMS: atom_id res chain seq x y z
N MET A 1 -20.33 8.05 -2.67
CA MET A 1 -19.26 8.25 -3.67
C MET A 1 -17.97 7.47 -3.36
N LEU A 2 -17.47 7.41 -2.10
CA LEU A 2 -16.41 6.44 -1.72
C LEU A 2 -16.84 4.99 -1.93
N VAL A 3 -18.06 4.70 -1.48
CA VAL A 3 -18.75 3.43 -1.74
C VAL A 3 -18.79 3.17 -3.26
N VAL A 4 -18.90 4.21 -4.09
CA VAL A 4 -18.87 4.06 -5.55
C VAL A 4 -17.46 3.69 -6.03
N MET A 5 -16.38 4.27 -5.48
CA MET A 5 -15.00 3.87 -5.82
C MET A 5 -14.69 2.44 -5.38
N LEU A 6 -15.11 2.05 -4.16
CA LEU A 6 -14.94 0.68 -3.65
C LEU A 6 -15.76 -0.32 -4.45
N LEU A 7 -17.05 -0.03 -4.69
CA LEU A 7 -17.92 -0.85 -5.53
C LEU A 7 -17.41 -0.93 -6.96
N PHE A 8 -16.81 0.15 -7.49
CA PHE A 8 -16.21 0.15 -8.81
C PHE A 8 -15.00 -0.78 -8.88
N GLN A 9 -14.06 -0.68 -7.94
CA GLN A 9 -12.90 -1.59 -7.89
C GLN A 9 -13.33 -3.04 -7.63
N PHE A 10 -14.34 -3.24 -6.77
CA PHE A 10 -14.92 -4.56 -6.53
C PHE A 10 -15.62 -5.13 -7.78
N GLN A 11 -16.36 -4.30 -8.52
CA GLN A 11 -17.00 -4.68 -9.78
C GLN A 11 -15.97 -5.03 -10.85
N VAL A 12 -14.87 -4.26 -10.94
CA VAL A 12 -13.75 -4.56 -11.84
C VAL A 12 -13.16 -5.92 -11.48
N LEU A 13 -12.96 -6.20 -10.19
CA LEU A 13 -12.43 -7.48 -9.72
C LEU A 13 -13.37 -8.65 -10.04
N LEU A 14 -14.68 -8.50 -9.80
CA LEU A 14 -15.68 -9.52 -10.15
C LEU A 14 -15.76 -9.76 -11.66
N ASN A 15 -15.73 -8.69 -12.46
CA ASN A 15 -15.74 -8.80 -13.92
C ASN A 15 -14.46 -9.47 -14.43
N ALA A 16 -13.32 -9.15 -13.84
CA ALA A 16 -12.03 -9.76 -14.16
C ALA A 16 -12.03 -11.28 -13.87
N GLN A 17 -12.60 -11.71 -12.74
CA GLN A 17 -12.77 -13.13 -12.43
C GLN A 17 -13.72 -13.84 -13.40
N ASN A 18 -14.83 -13.20 -13.78
CA ASN A 18 -15.81 -13.80 -14.69
C ASN A 18 -15.30 -13.97 -16.13
N ASN A 19 -14.36 -13.13 -16.57
CA ASN A 19 -13.78 -13.20 -17.92
C ASN A 19 -12.64 -14.22 -18.02
N ASP A 20 -12.18 -14.78 -16.90
CA ASP A 20 -11.16 -15.83 -16.91
C ASP A 20 -11.80 -17.16 -17.34
N LYS A 21 -11.61 -17.54 -18.61
CA LYS A 21 -12.12 -18.79 -19.19
C LYS A 21 -11.27 -20.01 -18.85
N SER A 22 -10.21 -19.89 -18.04
CA SER A 22 -9.43 -21.03 -17.58
C SER A 22 -10.11 -21.68 -16.37
N LYS A 23 -11.03 -22.61 -16.64
CA LYS A 23 -11.43 -23.65 -15.68
C LYS A 23 -10.25 -24.63 -15.51
N ASP A 24 -9.15 -24.18 -14.92
CA ASP A 24 -8.22 -25.15 -14.35
C ASP A 24 -8.72 -25.34 -12.90
N GLU A 25 -9.16 -26.54 -12.54
CA GLU A 25 -9.58 -26.84 -11.17
C GLU A 25 -8.35 -26.76 -10.27
N TYR A 26 -8.11 -25.58 -9.70
CA TYR A 26 -6.97 -25.32 -8.83
C TYR A 26 -7.19 -25.99 -7.47
N LYS A 27 -6.37 -26.97 -7.12
CA LYS A 27 -6.33 -27.54 -5.77
C LYS A 27 -5.39 -26.69 -4.91
N PHE A 28 -5.86 -26.30 -3.72
CA PHE A 28 -5.09 -25.51 -2.73
C PHE A 28 -4.59 -24.12 -3.20
N VAL A 29 -5.27 -23.44 -4.13
CA VAL A 29 -4.99 -22.04 -4.58
C VAL A 29 -3.62 -21.86 -5.29
N ILE A 30 -2.67 -22.75 -5.07
CA ILE A 30 -1.28 -22.67 -5.51
C ILE A 30 -0.99 -23.65 -6.66
N PHE A 31 -1.63 -24.82 -6.67
CA PHE A 31 -1.37 -25.88 -7.65
C PHE A 31 -2.49 -25.97 -8.69
N SER A 32 -2.12 -25.97 -9.97
CA SER A 32 -3.01 -26.44 -11.04
C SER A 32 -3.23 -27.95 -10.89
N GLU A 33 -4.40 -28.47 -11.26
CA GLU A 33 -4.70 -29.91 -11.15
C GLU A 33 -3.64 -30.78 -11.83
N PHE A 34 -3.24 -30.39 -13.04
CA PHE A 34 -2.16 -31.03 -13.79
C PHE A 34 -0.82 -31.03 -13.02
N CYS A 35 -0.51 -29.93 -12.34
CA CYS A 35 0.70 -29.82 -11.53
C CYS A 35 0.60 -30.61 -10.23
N PHE A 36 -0.57 -30.64 -9.61
CA PHE A 36 -0.81 -31.38 -8.39
C PHE A 36 -0.61 -32.88 -8.63
N ASP A 37 -1.19 -33.41 -9.71
CA ASP A 37 -1.06 -34.82 -10.06
C ASP A 37 0.38 -35.18 -10.46
N GLN A 38 1.14 -34.26 -11.06
CA GLN A 38 2.55 -34.48 -11.39
C GLN A 38 3.49 -34.36 -10.17
N PHE A 39 3.12 -33.57 -9.15
CA PHE A 39 3.88 -33.45 -7.90
C PHE A 39 3.61 -34.59 -6.90
N PHE A 40 2.37 -35.09 -6.87
CA PHE A 40 1.92 -36.10 -5.93
C PHE A 40 1.72 -37.49 -6.56
N GLY A 41 1.76 -37.60 -7.89
CA GLY A 41 1.88 -38.85 -8.64
C GLY A 41 3.33 -39.21 -8.93
N ASP A 42 3.55 -40.44 -9.40
CA ASP A 42 4.88 -40.98 -9.75
C ASP A 42 5.42 -40.46 -11.11
N GLU A 43 4.95 -39.31 -11.60
CA GLU A 43 5.38 -38.71 -12.87
C GLU A 43 6.52 -37.70 -12.68
N ASP A 44 7.44 -37.60 -13.64
CA ASP A 44 8.55 -36.64 -13.60
C ASP A 44 8.03 -35.20 -13.69
N VAL A 45 8.34 -34.35 -12.70
CA VAL A 45 7.89 -32.96 -12.64
C VAL A 45 8.50 -32.11 -13.76
N SER A 46 7.65 -31.51 -14.60
CA SER A 46 8.06 -30.61 -15.68
C SER A 46 8.57 -29.26 -15.16
N ASN A 47 9.58 -28.70 -15.83
CA ASN A 47 10.11 -27.37 -15.52
C ASN A 47 9.06 -26.25 -15.65
N GLU A 48 8.10 -26.42 -16.56
CA GLU A 48 6.99 -25.48 -16.77
C GLU A 48 6.05 -25.45 -15.54
N CYS A 49 5.76 -26.62 -14.97
CA CYS A 49 4.93 -26.75 -13.78
C CYS A 49 5.59 -26.13 -12.54
N ILE A 50 6.91 -26.32 -12.38
CA ILE A 50 7.69 -25.69 -11.30
C ILE A 50 7.65 -24.16 -11.44
N SER A 51 7.88 -23.64 -12.64
CA SER A 51 7.89 -22.20 -12.91
C SER A 51 6.53 -21.53 -12.65
N ASP A 52 5.44 -22.18 -13.08
CA ASP A 52 4.07 -21.68 -12.83
C ASP A 52 3.74 -21.69 -11.34
N THR A 53 4.03 -22.80 -10.65
CA THR A 53 3.78 -22.96 -9.20
C THR A 53 4.55 -21.92 -8.39
N ILE A 54 5.84 -21.69 -8.71
CA ILE A 54 6.67 -20.69 -8.03
C ILE A 54 6.09 -19.29 -8.25
N SER A 55 5.78 -18.93 -9.50
CA SER A 55 5.26 -17.59 -9.84
C SER A 55 3.97 -17.28 -9.09
N ARG A 56 3.04 -18.25 -9.04
CA ARG A 56 1.78 -18.14 -8.29
C ARG A 56 2.00 -18.00 -6.79
N THR A 57 2.89 -18.83 -6.24
CA THR A 57 3.22 -18.78 -4.81
C THR A 57 3.76 -17.40 -4.42
N ILE A 58 4.64 -16.82 -5.24
CA ILE A 58 5.20 -15.49 -5.00
C ILE A 58 4.11 -14.41 -5.02
N SER A 59 3.19 -14.43 -5.99
CA SER A 59 2.09 -13.46 -6.04
C SER A 59 1.16 -13.55 -4.81
N ILE A 60 0.82 -14.75 -4.36
CA ILE A 60 0.02 -14.94 -3.14
C ILE A 60 0.76 -14.44 -1.91
N LEU A 61 2.06 -14.75 -1.79
CA LEU A 61 2.89 -14.25 -0.70
C LEU A 61 3.01 -12.72 -0.70
N MET A 62 3.12 -12.10 -1.87
CA MET A 62 3.16 -10.64 -2.01
C MET A 62 1.86 -9.98 -1.53
N VAL A 63 0.70 -10.51 -1.92
CA VAL A 63 -0.59 -10.03 -1.42
C VAL A 63 -0.69 -10.22 0.09
N GLY A 64 -0.33 -11.39 0.61
CA GLY A 64 -0.32 -11.65 2.06
C GLY A 64 0.60 -10.69 2.83
N PHE A 65 1.77 -10.41 2.29
CA PHE A 65 2.71 -9.44 2.84
C PHE A 65 2.16 -8.01 2.79
N ALA A 66 1.48 -7.62 1.71
CA ALA A 66 0.82 -6.33 1.60
C ALA A 66 -0.26 -6.17 2.69
N VAL A 67 -1.17 -7.13 2.83
CA VAL A 67 -2.20 -7.14 3.90
C VAL A 67 -1.54 -7.01 5.27
N MET A 68 -0.52 -7.82 5.54
CA MET A 68 0.18 -7.83 6.82
C MET A 68 0.80 -6.47 7.15
N ASN A 69 1.29 -5.74 6.15
CA ASN A 69 1.84 -4.40 6.32
C ASN A 69 0.77 -3.31 6.47
N GLN A 70 -0.40 -3.47 5.83
CA GLN A 70 -1.48 -2.50 5.93
C GLN A 70 -2.21 -2.56 7.28
N VAL A 71 -2.38 -3.75 7.86
CA VAL A 71 -3.04 -3.93 9.18
C VAL A 71 -2.46 -3.04 10.29
N PRO A 72 -1.14 -3.01 10.58
CA PRO A 72 -0.59 -2.16 11.63
C PRO A 72 -0.74 -0.68 11.32
N GLN A 73 -0.80 -0.30 10.05
CA GLN A 73 -1.00 1.08 9.63
C GLN A 73 -2.44 1.53 9.85
N ILE A 74 -3.42 0.71 9.45
CA ILE A 74 -4.84 0.91 9.71
C ILE A 74 -5.08 1.00 11.23
N TYR A 75 -4.53 0.06 12.00
CA TYR A 75 -4.65 0.06 13.45
C TYR A 75 -4.06 1.31 14.10
N LYS A 76 -2.92 1.81 13.61
CA LYS A 76 -2.34 3.08 14.08
C LYS A 76 -3.28 4.25 13.84
N ILE A 77 -3.85 4.38 12.64
CA ILE A 77 -4.78 5.47 12.30
C ILE A 77 -6.03 5.41 13.20
N LEU A 78 -6.59 4.22 13.39
CA LEU A 78 -7.75 4.02 14.26
C LEU A 78 -7.44 4.37 15.73
N LYS A 79 -6.25 3.99 16.22
CA LYS A 79 -5.83 4.23 17.61
C LYS A 79 -5.44 5.68 17.87
N SER A 80 -4.72 6.33 16.96
CA SER A 80 -4.31 7.73 17.10
C SER A 80 -5.45 8.71 16.79
N GLN A 81 -6.50 8.24 16.10
CA GLN A 81 -7.56 9.06 15.51
C GLN A 81 -7.00 10.26 14.72
N SER A 82 -5.80 10.11 14.17
CA SER A 82 -5.03 11.17 13.53
C SER A 82 -4.20 10.60 12.40
N ILE A 83 -4.20 11.31 11.29
CA ILE A 83 -3.48 10.92 10.07
C ILE A 83 -2.20 11.75 9.89
N GLN A 84 -1.75 12.42 10.97
CA GLN A 84 -0.47 13.10 10.99
C GLN A 84 0.66 12.10 10.72
N GLY A 85 1.52 12.41 9.75
CA GLY A 85 2.61 11.52 9.36
C GLY A 85 2.30 10.62 8.16
N ILE A 86 1.21 10.84 7.41
CA ILE A 86 0.90 10.08 6.20
C ILE A 86 0.36 11.02 5.12
N SER A 87 0.87 10.92 3.89
CA SER A 87 0.47 11.79 2.77
C SER A 87 -0.71 11.20 2.00
N PHE A 88 -1.86 11.88 2.01
CA PHE A 88 -3.03 11.49 1.22
C PHE A 88 -2.70 11.40 -0.28
N ASN A 89 -1.96 12.37 -0.81
CA ASN A 89 -1.61 12.39 -2.24
C ASN A 89 -0.73 11.21 -2.65
N ALA A 90 0.13 10.68 -1.75
CA ALA A 90 0.93 9.51 -2.04
C ALA A 90 0.06 8.25 -2.20
N TYR A 91 -0.87 8.02 -1.27
CA TYR A 91 -1.84 6.91 -1.36
C TYR A 91 -2.75 7.04 -2.57
N TYR A 92 -3.21 8.25 -2.86
CA TYR A 92 -4.06 8.54 -4.01
C TYR A 92 -3.35 8.28 -5.33
N THR A 93 -2.05 8.62 -5.42
CA THR A 93 -1.26 8.37 -6.63
C THR A 93 -0.95 6.89 -6.80
N GLU A 94 -0.60 6.17 -5.73
CA GLU A 94 -0.43 4.70 -5.78
C GLU A 94 -1.71 3.99 -6.26
N LEU A 95 -2.88 4.45 -5.83
CA LEU A 95 -4.15 3.91 -6.31
C LEU A 95 -4.29 4.03 -7.84
N TYR A 96 -3.86 5.14 -8.44
CA TYR A 96 -3.81 5.27 -9.90
C TYR A 96 -2.82 4.32 -10.55
N LEU A 97 -1.64 4.13 -9.95
CA LEU A 97 -0.64 3.20 -10.49
C LEU A 97 -1.19 1.78 -10.56
N PHE A 98 -1.79 1.30 -9.47
CA PHE A 98 -2.41 -0.04 -9.47
C PHE A 98 -3.55 -0.13 -10.48
N SER A 99 -4.37 0.92 -10.60
CA SER A 99 -5.48 0.95 -11.55
C SER A 99 -5.01 0.94 -13.00
N PHE A 100 -3.94 1.65 -13.33
CA PHE A 100 -3.35 1.67 -14.67
C PHE A 100 -2.74 0.33 -15.07
N ILE A 101 -2.02 -0.34 -14.16
CA ILE A 101 -1.51 -1.71 -14.40
C ILE A 101 -2.67 -2.68 -14.64
N THR A 102 -3.71 -2.57 -13.82
CA THR A 102 -4.90 -3.43 -13.93
C THR A 102 -5.62 -3.21 -15.26
N ALA A 103 -5.84 -1.94 -15.65
CA ALA A 103 -6.50 -1.60 -16.91
C ALA A 103 -5.70 -2.05 -18.14
N TYR A 104 -4.37 -1.91 -18.11
CA TYR A 104 -3.50 -2.40 -19.19
C TYR A 104 -3.61 -3.92 -19.39
N ASN A 105 -3.54 -4.67 -18.29
CA ASN A 105 -3.62 -6.12 -18.32
C ASN A 105 -5.02 -6.61 -18.74
N LEU A 106 -6.06 -5.91 -18.30
CA LEU A 106 -7.43 -6.17 -18.71
C LEU A 106 -7.63 -5.92 -20.22
N TYR A 107 -7.07 -4.84 -20.76
CA TYR A 107 -7.08 -4.55 -22.20
C TYR A 107 -6.35 -5.63 -23.02
N LYS A 108 -5.21 -6.12 -22.52
CA LYS A 108 -4.47 -7.23 -23.14
C LYS A 108 -5.11 -8.61 -22.95
N GLN A 109 -6.23 -8.69 -22.22
CA GLN A 109 -6.92 -9.95 -21.91
C GLN A 109 -5.98 -10.99 -21.29
N THR A 110 -5.06 -10.55 -20.42
CA THR A 110 -4.19 -11.47 -19.70
C THR A 110 -4.99 -12.23 -18.63
N LYS A 111 -4.47 -13.37 -18.15
CA LYS A 111 -5.12 -14.15 -17.08
C LYS A 111 -5.24 -13.33 -15.79
N PHE A 112 -6.31 -13.53 -15.02
CA PHE A 112 -6.53 -12.75 -13.80
C PHE A 112 -5.36 -12.86 -12.82
N ILE A 113 -4.73 -14.02 -12.73
CA ILE A 113 -3.58 -14.26 -11.84
C ILE A 113 -2.40 -13.29 -12.06
N LEU A 114 -2.20 -12.77 -13.28
CA LEU A 114 -1.10 -11.84 -13.58
C LEU A 114 -1.29 -10.43 -13.01
N TYR A 115 -2.53 -9.98 -12.89
CA TYR A 115 -2.84 -8.61 -12.48
C TYR A 115 -3.77 -8.53 -11.26
N GLY A 116 -4.29 -9.67 -10.81
CA GLY A 116 -5.19 -9.78 -9.67
C GLY A 116 -4.54 -9.29 -8.38
N GLU A 117 -3.24 -9.51 -8.21
CA GLU A 117 -2.48 -8.93 -7.08
C GLU A 117 -2.60 -7.40 -7.04
N ASN A 118 -2.50 -6.73 -8.20
CA ASN A 118 -2.57 -5.27 -8.29
C ASN A 118 -3.99 -4.76 -8.05
N ALA A 119 -5.00 -5.51 -8.50
CA ALA A 119 -6.40 -5.19 -8.25
C ALA A 119 -6.77 -5.34 -6.76
N ILE A 120 -6.30 -6.41 -6.11
CA ILE A 120 -6.52 -6.66 -4.67
C ILE A 120 -5.81 -5.59 -3.83
N VAL A 121 -4.53 -5.33 -4.10
CA VAL A 121 -3.79 -4.27 -3.38
C VAL A 121 -4.43 -2.90 -3.62
N GLY A 122 -4.92 -2.61 -4.84
CA GLY A 122 -5.68 -1.40 -5.14
C GLY A 122 -6.96 -1.24 -4.29
N LEU A 123 -7.65 -2.35 -3.99
CA LEU A 123 -8.83 -2.35 -3.12
C LEU A 123 -8.44 -2.01 -1.68
N GLU A 124 -7.35 -2.58 -1.16
CA GLU A 124 -6.85 -2.25 0.18
C GLU A 124 -6.48 -0.76 0.31
N TYR A 125 -5.84 -0.19 -0.71
CA TYR A 125 -5.54 1.25 -0.77
C TYR A 125 -6.81 2.12 -0.75
N CYS A 126 -7.90 1.66 -1.40
CA CYS A 126 -9.20 2.34 -1.29
C CYS A 126 -9.72 2.34 0.15
N ILE A 127 -9.56 1.25 0.90
CA ILE A 127 -9.96 1.17 2.31
C ILE A 127 -9.16 2.19 3.14
N VAL A 128 -7.84 2.26 2.96
CA VAL A 128 -7.00 3.24 3.66
C VAL A 128 -7.44 4.67 3.32
N LEU A 129 -7.70 4.98 2.04
CA LEU A 129 -8.22 6.30 1.63
C LEU A 129 -9.61 6.60 2.22
N CYS A 130 -10.44 5.58 2.50
CA CYS A 130 -11.68 5.77 3.25
C CYS A 130 -11.41 6.20 4.68
N LEU A 131 -10.45 5.55 5.37
CA LEU A 131 -10.06 5.96 6.73
C LEU A 131 -9.52 7.39 6.76
N PHE A 132 -8.79 7.81 5.72
CA PHE A 132 -8.35 9.19 5.60
C PHE A 132 -9.52 10.18 5.71
N LEU A 133 -10.69 9.88 5.14
CA LEU A 133 -11.82 10.82 5.18
C LEU A 133 -12.52 10.90 6.52
N PHE A 134 -12.46 9.83 7.30
CA PHE A 134 -13.04 9.82 8.64
C PHE A 134 -12.19 10.61 9.63
N TYR A 135 -10.86 10.61 9.48
CA TYR A 135 -9.95 11.24 10.45
C TYR A 135 -9.29 12.53 9.95
N ASP A 136 -9.35 12.84 8.65
CA ASP A 136 -8.78 14.06 8.10
C ASP A 136 -9.76 15.22 8.28
N LYS A 137 -9.34 16.22 9.06
CA LYS A 137 -10.11 17.45 9.28
C LYS A 137 -9.70 18.58 8.32
N ILE A 138 -8.68 18.37 7.49
CA ILE A 138 -8.05 19.39 6.64
C ILE A 138 -8.64 19.33 5.22
N LEU A 139 -9.02 18.15 4.74
CA LEU A 139 -9.59 18.01 3.39
C LEU A 139 -11.03 18.47 3.35
N ASN A 140 -11.28 19.54 2.61
CA ASN A 140 -12.63 20.01 2.32
C ASN A 140 -13.37 18.96 1.47
N PHE A 141 -14.65 18.73 1.79
CA PHE A 141 -15.52 17.78 1.07
C PHE A 141 -15.49 17.98 -0.46
N HIS A 142 -15.46 19.23 -0.92
CA HIS A 142 -15.36 19.57 -2.35
C HIS A 142 -14.06 19.12 -3.01
N GLN A 143 -12.91 19.26 -2.34
CA GLN A 143 -11.62 18.83 -2.91
C GLN A 143 -11.54 17.32 -3.03
N TRP A 144 -12.07 16.62 -2.02
CA TRP A 144 -12.18 15.18 -2.08
C TRP A 144 -13.14 14.72 -3.18
N LEU A 145 -14.28 15.40 -3.32
CA LEU A 145 -15.27 15.09 -4.35
C LEU A 145 -14.69 15.25 -5.76
N PHE A 146 -13.97 16.35 -6.00
CA PHE A 146 -13.28 16.59 -7.26
C PHE A 146 -12.28 15.47 -7.58
N LYS A 147 -11.47 15.04 -6.61
CA LYS A 147 -10.51 13.94 -6.79
C LYS A 147 -11.22 12.62 -7.12
N ALA A 148 -12.24 12.23 -6.36
CA ALA A 148 -12.94 10.97 -6.62
C ALA A 148 -13.67 10.94 -7.98
N VAL A 149 -14.29 12.05 -8.39
CA VAL A 149 -14.90 12.15 -9.74
C VAL A 149 -13.82 12.07 -10.83
N PHE A 150 -12.70 12.78 -10.65
CA PHE A 150 -11.57 12.74 -11.58
C PHE A 150 -10.96 11.34 -11.70
N PHE A 151 -10.89 10.59 -10.59
CA PHE A 151 -10.45 9.19 -10.59
C PHE A 151 -11.36 8.31 -11.44
N ILE A 152 -12.67 8.41 -11.22
CA ILE A 152 -13.66 7.61 -11.95
C ILE A 152 -13.66 7.97 -13.44
N LEU A 153 -13.61 9.27 -13.77
CA LEU A 153 -13.63 9.76 -15.15
C LEU A 153 -12.44 9.25 -15.98
N ILE A 154 -11.26 9.13 -15.37
CA ILE A 154 -10.06 8.62 -16.04
C ILE A 154 -10.07 7.09 -16.12
N ASN A 155 -10.43 6.40 -15.05
CA ASN A 155 -10.28 4.95 -14.98
C ASN A 155 -11.41 4.18 -15.69
N ILE A 156 -12.66 4.70 -15.71
CA ILE A 156 -13.78 4.05 -16.43
C ILE A 156 -13.46 3.77 -17.90
N PRO A 157 -13.09 4.75 -18.75
CA PRO A 157 -12.84 4.49 -20.17
C PRO A 157 -11.67 3.52 -20.36
N LEU A 158 -10.67 3.60 -19.49
CA LEU A 158 -9.50 2.72 -19.51
C LEU A 158 -9.89 1.27 -19.22
N TYR A 159 -10.69 1.02 -18.19
CA TYR A 159 -11.16 -0.34 -17.86
C TYR A 159 -12.14 -0.90 -18.89
N LEU A 160 -12.91 -0.05 -19.56
CA LEU A 160 -13.79 -0.47 -20.64
C LEU A 160 -13.04 -0.76 -21.95
N GLY A 161 -11.73 -0.52 -22.02
CA GLY A 161 -10.97 -0.70 -23.25
C GLY A 161 -11.26 0.36 -24.31
N PHE A 162 -11.90 1.48 -23.94
CA PHE A 162 -12.19 2.57 -24.87
C PHE A 162 -10.94 3.42 -25.08
N GLY A 163 -10.18 3.10 -26.13
CA GLY A 163 -9.06 3.92 -26.57
C GLY A 163 -8.13 3.16 -27.51
N PRO A 164 -7.34 3.88 -28.32
CA PRO A 164 -6.27 3.27 -29.11
C PRO A 164 -5.16 2.68 -28.22
N GLN A 165 -4.48 1.65 -28.73
CA GLN A 165 -3.45 0.89 -28.00
C GLN A 165 -2.35 1.76 -27.37
N TRP A 166 -1.96 2.86 -28.03
CA TRP A 166 -0.91 3.76 -27.52
C TRP A 166 -1.26 4.41 -26.18
N ILE A 167 -2.54 4.58 -25.86
CA ILE A 167 -2.97 5.11 -24.54
C ILE A 167 -2.64 4.10 -23.44
N PHE A 168 -2.89 2.81 -23.70
CA PHE A 168 -2.58 1.74 -22.76
C PHE A 168 -1.07 1.59 -22.56
N ASP A 169 -0.28 1.60 -23.63
CA ASP A 169 1.18 1.54 -23.49
C ASP A 169 1.74 2.78 -22.76
N LEU A 170 1.18 3.97 -23.00
CA LEU A 170 1.52 5.19 -22.27
C LEU A 170 1.30 5.04 -20.75
N THR A 171 0.25 4.32 -20.33
CA THR A 171 -0.03 4.13 -18.90
C THR A 171 1.10 3.40 -18.17
N ILE A 172 1.79 2.45 -18.81
CA ILE A 172 2.94 1.76 -18.23
C ILE A 172 4.13 2.71 -18.07
N TYR A 173 4.44 3.49 -19.11
CA TYR A 173 5.53 4.47 -19.06
C TYR A 173 5.30 5.53 -17.97
N ILE A 174 4.05 6.01 -17.87
CA ILE A 174 3.61 6.91 -16.81
C ILE A 174 3.78 6.23 -15.46
N ASN A 175 3.41 4.95 -15.33
CA ASN A 175 3.50 4.22 -14.07
C ASN A 175 4.94 4.10 -13.57
N MET A 176 5.86 3.68 -14.45
CA MET A 176 7.29 3.61 -14.10
C MET A 176 7.86 4.96 -13.67
N SER A 177 7.42 6.05 -14.30
CA SER A 177 7.89 7.41 -13.99
C SER A 177 7.32 7.91 -12.66
N LEU A 178 6.00 7.77 -12.47
CA LEU A 178 5.32 8.19 -11.26
C LEU A 178 5.73 7.37 -10.04
N ARG A 179 5.96 6.07 -10.20
CA ARG A 179 6.42 5.20 -9.11
C ARG A 179 7.79 5.62 -8.58
N LYS A 180 8.71 6.02 -9.46
CA LYS A 180 10.01 6.60 -9.03
C LYS A 180 9.82 7.89 -8.23
N LEU A 181 8.98 8.79 -8.71
CA LEU A 181 8.67 10.04 -8.01
C LEU A 181 8.02 9.79 -6.65
N LEU A 182 7.14 8.79 -6.56
CA LEU A 182 6.50 8.40 -5.31
C LEU A 182 7.51 7.83 -4.30
N ILE A 183 8.39 6.93 -4.74
CA ILE A 183 9.46 6.40 -3.87
C ILE A 183 10.30 7.55 -3.34
N GLN A 184 10.70 8.49 -4.20
CA GLN A 184 11.46 9.67 -3.78
C GLN A 184 10.70 10.55 -2.77
N GLN A 185 9.39 10.74 -2.95
CA GLN A 185 8.56 11.48 -1.99
C GLN A 185 8.46 10.75 -0.64
N VAL A 186 8.25 9.44 -0.65
CA VAL A 186 8.13 8.62 0.55
C VAL A 186 9.45 8.57 1.31
N ASP A 187 10.58 8.41 0.61
CA ASP A 187 11.91 8.39 1.22
C ASP A 187 12.28 9.75 1.83
N SER A 188 11.94 10.84 1.13
CA SER A 188 12.10 12.20 1.67
C SER A 188 11.30 12.37 2.96
N PHE A 189 10.03 11.96 2.96
CA PHE A 189 9.16 12.06 4.12
C PHE A 189 9.60 11.17 5.30
N ARG A 190 10.00 9.92 5.01
CA ARG A 190 10.57 9.00 5.98
C ARG A 190 11.83 9.60 6.62
N SER A 191 12.70 10.20 5.82
CA SER A 191 13.93 10.86 6.31
C SER A 191 13.63 12.01 7.26
N GLN A 192 12.63 12.86 6.94
CA GLN A 192 12.20 13.94 7.84
C GLN A 192 11.70 13.41 9.19
N ILE A 193 10.91 12.33 9.20
CA ILE A 193 10.44 11.71 10.44
C ILE A 193 11.62 11.18 11.28
N PHE A 194 12.58 10.50 10.65
CA PHE A 194 13.76 10.00 11.36
C PHE A 194 14.58 11.12 11.98
N ILE A 195 14.81 12.22 11.25
CA ILE A 195 15.51 13.40 11.76
C ILE A 195 14.76 14.00 12.96
N ASN A 196 13.45 14.26 12.83
CA ASN A 196 12.66 14.83 13.92
C ASN A 196 12.64 13.94 15.17
N LYS A 197 12.56 12.61 14.98
CA LYS A 197 12.61 11.66 16.09
C LYS A 197 13.98 11.63 16.76
N ALA A 198 15.05 11.72 15.98
CA ALA A 198 16.42 11.80 16.50
C ALA A 198 16.65 13.12 17.26
N GLU A 199 16.13 14.25 16.78
CA GLU A 199 16.20 15.54 17.48
C GLU A 199 15.41 15.54 18.79
N LEU A 200 14.20 14.97 18.82
CA LEU A 200 13.41 14.84 20.04
C LEU A 200 14.12 13.96 21.09
N GLN A 201 14.76 12.88 20.65
CA GLN A 201 15.59 12.03 21.53
C GLN A 201 16.80 12.79 22.06
N LYS A 202 17.48 13.56 21.21
CA LYS A 202 18.61 14.40 21.60
C LYS A 202 18.21 15.50 22.60
N GLN A 203 17.03 16.10 22.43
CA GLN A 203 16.46 17.04 23.41
C GLN A 203 16.14 16.36 24.75
N LYS A 204 15.47 15.20 24.74
CA LYS A 204 15.21 14.43 25.97
C LYS A 204 16.51 14.13 26.73
N TYR A 205 17.55 13.71 26.01
CA TYR A 205 18.84 13.41 26.63
C TYR A 205 19.51 14.65 27.24
N ARG A 206 19.44 15.81 26.56
CA ARG A 206 19.93 17.10 27.10
C ARG A 206 19.20 17.50 28.38
N ILE A 207 17.87 17.37 28.42
CA ILE A 207 17.06 17.68 29.61
C ILE A 207 17.42 16.75 30.78
N ILE A 208 17.60 15.45 30.53
CA ILE A 208 18.00 14.48 31.56
C ILE A 208 19.39 14.84 32.14
N ILE A 209 20.36 15.19 31.30
CA ILE A 209 21.69 15.60 31.75
C ILE A 209 21.62 16.87 32.60
N ILE A 210 20.88 17.89 32.15
CA ILE A 210 20.72 19.16 32.90
C ILE A 210 20.06 18.90 34.26
N ALA A 211 18.99 18.11 34.31
CA ALA A 211 18.32 17.73 35.55
C ALA A 211 19.27 16.99 36.51
N HIS A 212 20.12 16.10 35.99
CA HIS A 212 21.11 15.37 36.79
C HIS A 212 22.19 16.29 37.38
N ILE A 213 22.66 17.28 36.60
CA ILE A 213 23.63 18.29 37.06
C ILE A 213 23.02 19.17 38.16
N ILE A 214 21.79 19.66 37.97
CA ILE A 214 21.07 20.48 38.96
C ILE A 214 20.88 19.70 40.27
N ALA A 215 20.47 18.42 40.20
CA ALA A 215 20.31 17.57 41.38
C ALA A 215 21.64 17.31 42.12
N LYS A 216 22.77 17.30 41.41
CA LYS A 216 24.10 17.16 42.01
C LYS A 216 24.55 18.45 42.70
N LEU A 217 24.30 19.60 42.08
CA LEU A 217 24.55 20.92 42.66
C LEU A 217 23.68 21.17 43.91
N CYS A 218 22.38 20.88 43.87
CA CYS A 218 21.50 20.99 45.04
C CYS A 218 21.99 20.15 46.23
N ARG A 219 22.47 18.93 45.97
CA ARG A 219 23.07 18.08 47.02
C ARG A 219 24.36 18.66 47.59
N GLN A 220 25.16 19.32 46.77
CA GLN A 220 26.41 19.94 47.21
C GLN A 220 26.14 21.19 48.07
N TYR A 221 25.19 22.04 47.68
CA TYR A 221 24.77 23.20 48.48
C TYR A 221 24.10 22.81 49.80
N SER A 222 23.25 21.78 49.80
CA SER A 222 22.65 21.25 51.04
C SER A 222 23.71 20.80 52.05
N LYS A 223 24.76 20.10 51.61
CA LYS A 223 25.86 19.69 52.50
C LYS A 223 26.66 20.87 53.07
N ILE A 224 26.81 21.96 52.30
CA ILE A 224 27.51 23.17 52.76
C ILE A 224 26.68 23.91 53.81
N ILE A 225 25.35 24.01 53.62
CA ILE A 225 24.45 24.67 54.58
C ILE A 225 24.46 23.96 55.94
N TYR A 226 24.46 22.62 55.96
CA TYR A 226 24.56 21.83 57.20
C TYR A 226 25.92 21.90 57.90
N PHE A 227 26.98 22.38 57.23
CA PHE A 227 28.32 22.48 57.81
C PHE A 227 28.63 23.86 58.38
N VAL A 228 27.83 24.87 58.03
CA VAL A 228 28.00 26.28 58.44
C VAL A 228 27.13 26.62 59.68
N GLN A 229 26.31 25.68 60.15
CA GLN A 229 25.40 25.81 61.29
C GLN A 229 25.83 24.88 62.42
#